data_AF-A0A3C0BZE9-F1
#
_entry.id   AF-A0A3C0BZE9-F1
#
_cell.length_a   1.000
_cell.length_b   1.000
_cell.length_c   1.000
_cell.angle_alpha   90.00
_cell.angle_beta   90.00
_cell.angle_gamma   90.00
#
_symmetry.space_group_name_H-M   'P 1'
#
loop_
_entity.id
_entity.type
_entity.pdbx_description
1 polymer ?
#
loop_
_entity_poly.entity_id
_entity_poly.type
_entity_poly.pdbx_seq_one_letter_code
_entity_poly.pdbx_strand_id
1 'polypeptide(L)' 'MRITKISDDINRITADNGGIFTGPGTNTYMVGSKEISVIDPGPDLSNHIDNIIEIGDGRITKI' A
#
# COMPACT_ATOMS: atom_id res chain seq x y z
N MET A 1 -11.14 -0.12 -2.88
CA MET A 1 -9.68 0.00 -2.81
C MET A 1 -9.09 -0.73 -4.01
N ARG A 2 -7.92 -0.36 -4.53
CA ARG A 2 -7.33 -1.00 -5.73
C ARG A 2 -5.89 -1.46 -5.48
N ILE A 3 -5.64 -2.76 -5.63
CA ILE A 3 -4.30 -3.33 -5.63
C ILE A 3 -3.82 -3.48 -7.07
N THR A 4 -2.61 -3.03 -7.37
CA THR A 4 -2.02 -3.09 -8.72
C THR A 4 -0.58 -3.58 -8.63
N LYS A 5 -0.26 -4.68 -9.31
CA LYS A 5 1.13 -5.10 -9.52
C LYS A 5 1.79 -4.13 -10.51
N ILE A 6 2.87 -3.48 -10.10
CA ILE A 6 3.63 -2.52 -10.92
C ILE A 6 4.84 -3.20 -11.55
N SER A 7 5.54 -4.03 -10.79
CA SER A 7 6.64 -4.88 -11.25
C SER A 7 6.71 -6.14 -10.38
N ASP A 8 7.72 -6.99 -10.58
CA ASP A 8 7.87 -8.21 -9.77
C ASP A 8 8.09 -7.93 -8.28
N ASP A 9 8.76 -6.81 -7.96
CA ASP A 9 9.06 -6.42 -6.57
C ASP A 9 8.22 -5.24 -6.07
N ILE A 10 7.26 -4.73 -6.86
CA ILE A 10 6.47 -3.55 -6.47
C ILE A 10 4.98 -3.79 -6.66
N ASN A 11 4.24 -3.70 -5.55
CA ASN A 11 2.79 -3.60 -5.54
C ASN A 11 2.36 -2.21 -5.07
N ARG A 12 1.27 -1.69 -5.63
CA ARG A 12 0.64 -0.44 -5.20
C ARG A 12 -0.76 -0.72 -4.67
N ILE A 13 -1.07 -0.16 -3.52
CA ILE A 13 -2.39 -0.17 -2.89
C ILE A 13 -2.92 1.27 -2.95
N THR A 14 -4.00 1.49 -3.70
CA THR A 14 -4.66 2.80 -3.79
C THR A 14 -5.87 2.83 -2.86
N ALA A 15 -5.82 3.70 -1.85
CA ALA A 15 -6.87 3.88 -0.84
C ALA A 15 -8.15 4.49 -1.42
N ASP A 16 -9.30 4.25 -0.77
CA ASP A 16 -10.60 4.80 -1.17
C ASP A 16 -10.85 6.23 -0.67
N ASN A 17 -9.84 7.09 -0.79
CA ASN A 17 -9.87 8.49 -0.35
C ASN A 17 -9.66 9.48 -1.50
N GLY A 18 -10.17 9.15 -2.69
CA GLY A 18 -10.02 9.98 -3.88
C GLY A 18 -10.59 11.40 -3.72
N GLY A 19 -9.92 12.38 -4.34
CA GLY A 19 -10.24 13.80 -4.18
C GLY A 19 -9.23 14.71 -4.89
N ILE A 20 -9.43 16.03 -4.79
CA ILE A 20 -8.61 17.04 -5.49
C ILE A 20 -7.11 16.89 -5.17
N PHE A 21 -6.77 16.53 -3.93
CA PHE A 21 -5.38 16.41 -3.47
C PHE A 21 -4.80 15.00 -3.59
N THR A 22 -5.64 13.97 -3.69
CA THR A 22 -5.24 12.55 -3.70
C THR A 22 -5.45 11.90 -5.06
N GLY A 23 -6.06 12.61 -6.02
CA GLY A 23 -6.43 12.05 -7.31
C GLY A 23 -7.36 10.84 -7.15
N PRO A 24 -7.04 9.67 -7.71
CA PRO A 24 -7.80 8.44 -7.50
C PRO A 24 -7.78 7.92 -6.04
N GLY A 25 -6.86 8.41 -5.22
CA GLY A 25 -6.61 7.96 -3.84
C GLY A 25 -5.12 7.97 -3.51
N THR A 26 -4.78 8.01 -2.22
CA THR A 26 -3.40 7.88 -1.74
C THR A 26 -2.84 6.52 -2.16
N ASN A 27 -1.57 6.50 -2.56
CA ASN A 27 -0.90 5.31 -3.04
C ASN A 27 0.15 4.85 -2.03
N THR A 28 -0.11 3.70 -1.42
CA THR A 28 0.90 2.98 -0.65
C THR A 28 1.65 2.02 -1.56
N TYR A 29 2.97 2.00 -1.48
CA TYR A 29 3.82 1.07 -2.23
C TYR A 29 4.42 0.02 -1.31
N MET A 30 4.29 -1.25 -1.72
CA MET A 30 4.93 -2.40 -1.09
C MET A 30 6.12 -2.79 -1.95
N VAL A 31 7.33 -2.62 -1.43
CA VAL A 31 8.59 -2.80 -2.18
C VAL A 31 9.39 -3.97 -1.60
N GLY A 32 9.69 -4.95 -2.44
CA GLY A 32 10.44 -6.17 -2.11
C GLY A 32 9.55 -7.42 -1.97
N SER A 33 10.19 -8.59 -1.95
CA SER A 33 9.52 -9.90 -1.97
C SER A 33 9.82 -10.77 -0.74
N LYS A 34 11.02 -10.69 -0.16
CA LYS A 34 11.39 -11.40 1.08
C LYS A 34 11.19 -10.53 2.32
N GLU A 35 11.66 -9.30 2.23
CA GLU A 35 11.42 -8.22 3.17
C GLU A 35 10.71 -7.11 2.43
N ILE A 36 9.69 -6.53 3.05
CA ILE A 36 8.86 -5.51 2.43
C ILE A 36 9.12 -4.17 3.12
N SER A 37 9.42 -3.16 2.32
CA SER A 37 9.39 -1.76 2.73
C SER A 37 8.07 -1.15 2.27
N VAL A 38 7.36 -0.50 3.18
CA VAL A 38 6.12 0.22 2.88
C VAL A 38 6.46 1.68 2.66
N ILE A 39 5.98 2.28 1.57
CA ILE A 39 6.16 3.72 1.29
C ILE A 39 4.78 4.36 1.28
N ASP A 40 4.63 5.46 2.02
CA ASP A 40 3.38 6.23 2.14
C ASP A 40 2.19 5.36 2.61
N PRO A 41 2.22 4.84 3.86
CA PRO A 41 1.20 3.89 4.37
C PRO A 41 -0.17 4.52 4.60
N GLY A 42 -0.32 5.83 4.37
CA GLY A 42 -1.57 6.54 4.60
C GLY A 42 -2.63 6.25 3.53
N PRO A 43 -3.88 6.68 3.77
CA PRO A 43 -4.38 7.37 4.98
C PRO A 43 -4.67 6.39 6.15
N ASP A 44 -4.92 6.93 7.34
CA ASP A 44 -5.40 6.18 8.52
C ASP A 44 -6.87 5.75 8.32
N LEU A 45 -7.06 4.77 7.45
CA LEU A 45 -8.34 4.10 7.20
C LEU A 45 -8.16 2.63 7.56
N SER A 46 -9.00 2.10 8.45
CA SER A 46 -8.83 0.74 8.98
C SER A 46 -8.77 -0.31 7.88
N ASN A 47 -9.64 -0.22 6.88
CA ASN A 47 -9.62 -1.13 5.74
C ASN A 47 -8.34 -1.00 4.90
N HIS A 48 -7.74 0.18 4.78
CA HIS A 48 -6.48 0.37 4.06
C HIS A 48 -5.31 -0.25 4.81
N ILE A 49 -5.27 -0.03 6.13
CA ILE A 49 -4.27 -0.61 7.04
C ILE A 49 -4.36 -2.14 7.02
N ASP A 50 -5.57 -2.70 7.11
CA ASP A 50 -5.80 -4.15 7.08
C ASP A 50 -5.23 -4.77 5.80
N ASN A 51 -5.41 -4.12 4.65
CA ASN A 51 -4.86 -4.59 3.39
C ASN A 51 -3.32 -4.49 3.31
N ILE A 52 -2.73 -3.43 3.87
CA ILE A 52 -1.26 -3.31 3.97
C ILE A 52 -0.71 -4.47 4.80
N ILE A 53 -1.34 -4.78 5.93
CA ILE A 53 -0.94 -5.87 6.82
C ILE A 53 -1.10 -7.22 6.14
N GLU A 54 -2.24 -7.47 5.48
CA GLU A 54 -2.53 -8.72 4.77
C GLU A 54 -1.52 -8.97 3.63
N ILE A 55 -1.26 -7.96 2.79
CA ILE A 55 -0.27 -8.06 1.71
C ILE A 55 1.16 -8.18 2.27
N GLY A 56 1.42 -7.50 3.39
CA GLY A 56 2.66 -7.56 4.12
C GLY A 56 3.00 -8.97 4.60
N ASP A 57 2.00 -9.76 4.98
CA ASP A 57 2.13 -11.18 5.37
C ASP A 57 3.30 -11.40 6.35
N GLY A 58 3.39 -10.54 7.38
CA GLY A 58 4.45 -10.58 8.39
C GLY A 58 5.86 -10.21 7.92
N ARG A 59 6.04 -9.77 6.66
CA ARG A 59 7.35 -9.44 6.05
C ARG A 59 7.66 -7.96 6.01
N ILE A 60 6.80 -7.08 6.54
CA ILE A 60 7.08 -5.65 6.63
C ILE A 60 8.19 -5.42 7.63
N THR A 61 9.34 -4.91 7.18
CA THR A 61 10.49 -4.62 8.04
C THR A 61 10.78 -3.12 8.15
N LYS A 62 10.22 -2.31 7.25
CA LYS A 62 10.45 -0.86 7.15
C LYS A 62 9.19 -0.14 6.70
N ILE A 63 8.99 1.07 7.21
CA ILE A 63 7.94 2.04 6.85
C ILE A 63 8.61 3.40 6.67
#